data_AF-A0A4Q2T9Z0-F1
#
_entry.id   AF-A0A4Q2T9Z0-F1
#
_cell.length_a   1.000
_cell.length_b   1.000
_cell.length_c   1.000
_cell.angle_alpha   90.00
_cell.angle_beta   90.00
_cell.angle_gamma   90.00
#
_symmetry.space_group_name_H-M   'P 1'
#
loop_
_entity.id
_entity.type
_entity.pdbx_description
1 polymer ?
#
loop_
_entity_poly.entity_id
_entity_poly.type
_entity_poly.pdbx_seq_one_letter_code
_entity_poly.pdbx_strand_id
1 'polypeptide(L)'
;MELRHRLPPLDVVFAFHGFPGAVHQLVHGRPDADRFHVRGFIEQGTTTTPFDMTVLNRISRFHLVMDAINNSHTSLPGAGELQTWCLEQLARHTSHVREHMEDLPEIREWRVGARE
;
A
#
# COMPACT_ATOMS: atom_id res chain seq x y z
N MET A 1 38.56 6.86 14.60
CA MET A 1 37.19 7.35 14.85
C MET A 1 36.42 7.12 13.57
N GLU A 2 35.90 5.90 13.40
CA GLU A 2 35.30 5.44 12.14
C GLU A 2 34.02 6.21 11.82
N LEU A 3 34.03 6.88 10.68
CA LEU A 3 32.83 7.32 9.98
C LEU A 3 32.04 6.06 9.58
N ARG A 4 31.14 5.59 10.46
CA ARG A 4 30.03 4.75 10.02
C ARG A 4 29.28 5.56 8.97
N HIS A 5 29.41 5.18 7.70
CA HIS A 5 28.52 5.63 6.65
C HIS A 5 27.09 5.38 7.14
N ARG A 6 26.41 6.43 7.61
CA ARG A 6 24.99 6.37 7.94
C ARG A 6 24.30 6.10 6.61
N LEU A 7 23.69 4.93 6.49
CA LEU A 7 22.78 4.67 5.38
C LEU A 7 21.76 5.83 5.34
N PRO A 8 21.36 6.30 4.15
CA PRO A 8 20.30 7.28 4.04
C PRO A 8 19.06 6.76 4.79
N PRO A 9 18.24 7.66 5.37
CA PRO A 9 17.02 7.24 6.04
C PRO A 9 16.16 6.42 5.08
N LEU A 10 15.68 5.27 5.56
CA LEU A 10 14.80 4.38 4.79
C LEU A 10 13.38 4.93 4.83
N ASP A 11 12.73 5.00 3.68
CA ASP A 11 11.31 5.29 3.58
C ASP A 11 10.44 4.27 4.31
N VAL A 12 9.30 4.75 4.80
CA VAL A 12 8.33 3.96 5.56
C VAL A 12 6.98 4.07 4.87
N VAL A 13 6.53 2.98 4.26
CA VAL A 13 5.13 2.81 3.87
C VAL A 13 4.34 2.44 5.11
N PHE A 14 3.39 3.30 5.51
CA PHE A 14 2.63 3.14 6.75
C PHE A 14 1.14 3.00 6.44
N ALA A 15 0.58 1.80 6.63
CA ALA A 15 -0.86 1.56 6.52
C ALA A 15 -1.53 1.81 7.89
N PHE A 16 -2.46 2.77 7.94
CA PHE A 16 -3.14 3.19 9.15
C PHE A 16 -4.66 3.00 9.07
N HIS A 17 -5.31 2.70 10.19
CA HIS A 17 -6.76 2.51 10.23
C HIS A 17 -7.54 3.83 10.09
N GLY A 18 -7.04 4.91 10.70
CA GLY A 18 -7.69 6.21 10.70
C GLY A 18 -7.14 7.15 9.62
N PHE A 19 -7.35 8.44 9.84
CA PHE A 19 -6.87 9.50 8.94
C PHE A 19 -5.34 9.58 8.92
N PRO A 20 -4.70 9.60 7.72
CA PRO A 20 -3.24 9.73 7.59
C PRO A 20 -2.65 10.92 8.36
N GLY A 21 -3.38 12.04 8.43
CA GLY A 21 -2.96 13.25 9.12
C GLY A 21 -2.63 13.04 10.60
N ALA A 22 -3.29 12.10 11.28
CA ALA A 22 -2.99 11.79 12.68
C ALA A 22 -1.57 11.24 12.85
N VAL A 23 -1.12 10.38 11.92
CA VAL A 23 0.26 9.85 11.95
C VAL A 23 1.26 10.96 11.65
N HIS A 24 1.00 11.81 10.65
CA HIS A 24 1.87 12.95 10.34
C HIS A 24 2.03 13.91 11.53
N GLN A 25 0.97 14.16 12.28
CA GLN A 25 1.02 14.96 13.51
C GLN A 25 1.85 14.28 14.61
N LEU A 26 1.75 12.95 14.77
CA LEU A 26 2.52 12.20 15.76
C LEU A 26 4.02 12.16 15.47
N VAL A 27 4.41 12.13 14.19
CA VAL A 27 5.83 12.12 13.80
C VAL A 27 6.41 13.52 13.59
N HIS A 28 5.57 14.56 13.61
CA HIS A 28 6.00 15.94 13.44
C HIS A 28 7.11 16.31 14.45
N GLY A 29 8.17 16.95 13.96
CA GLY A 29 9.33 17.34 14.77
C GLY A 29 10.31 16.20 15.09
N ARG A 30 10.04 14.96 14.66
CA ARG A 30 11.05 13.88 14.66
C ARG A 30 12.02 14.07 13.48
N PRO A 31 13.28 13.61 13.60
CA PRO A 31 14.20 13.54 12.46
C PRO A 31 13.59 12.71 11.32
N ASP A 32 13.75 13.19 10.08
CA ASP A 32 13.34 12.51 8.85
C ASP A 32 11.85 12.09 8.83
N ALA A 33 10.97 12.97 9.34
CA ALA A 33 9.53 12.72 9.40
C ALA A 33 8.85 12.66 8.00
N ASP A 34 9.48 13.25 6.99
CA ASP A 34 9.06 13.26 5.59
C ASP A 34 9.20 11.90 4.90
N ARG A 35 10.01 10.98 5.45
CA ARG A 35 10.14 9.60 4.94
C ARG A 35 8.92 8.71 5.18
N PHE A 36 7.91 9.21 5.91
CA PHE A 36 6.69 8.46 6.23
C PHE A 36 5.61 8.68 5.16
N HIS A 37 5.38 7.66 4.35
CA HIS A 37 4.34 7.59 3.33
C HIS A 37 3.11 6.92 3.92
N VAL A 38 2.23 7.73 4.52
CA VAL A 38 1.08 7.22 5.27
C VAL A 38 -0.15 7.08 4.37
N ARG A 39 -0.75 5.89 4.40
CA ARG A 39 -2.08 5.62 3.85
C ARG A 39 -3.06 5.34 4.98
N GLY A 40 -4.32 5.67 4.76
CA GLY A 40 -5.36 5.54 5.77
C GLY A 40 -6.73 5.80 5.19
N PHE A 41 -7.71 5.95 6.07
CA PHE A 41 -9.06 6.33 5.68
C PHE A 41 -9.05 7.74 5.08
N ILE A 42 -9.64 7.88 3.88
CA ILE A 42 -9.75 9.14 3.13
C ILE A 42 -11.22 9.48 2.82
N GLU A 43 -12.13 9.05 3.70
CA GLU A 43 -13.58 9.27 3.56
C GLU A 43 -14.19 8.70 2.28
N GLN A 44 -13.59 7.64 1.75
CA GLN A 44 -14.15 6.90 0.62
C GLN A 44 -14.80 5.63 1.13
N GLY A 45 -16.07 5.43 0.79
CA GLY A 45 -16.79 4.24 1.17
C GLY A 45 -18.23 4.24 0.71
N THR A 46 -18.77 3.04 0.54
CA THR A 46 -20.17 2.78 0.24
C THR A 46 -20.50 1.36 0.67
N THR A 47 -21.74 0.90 0.44
CA THR A 47 -22.07 -0.52 0.56
C THR A 47 -21.33 -1.28 -0.54
N THR A 48 -20.26 -1.98 -0.18
CA THR A 48 -19.39 -2.74 -1.10
C THR A 48 -18.71 -3.88 -0.34
N THR A 49 -17.83 -4.64 -1.00
CA THR A 49 -17.11 -5.77 -0.42
C THR A 49 -15.96 -5.32 0.51
N PRO A 50 -15.51 -6.18 1.45
CA PRO A 50 -14.48 -5.81 2.42
C PRO A 50 -13.17 -5.34 1.78
N PHE A 51 -12.65 -6.02 0.76
CA PHE A 51 -11.40 -5.60 0.12
C PHE A 51 -11.61 -4.37 -0.77
N ASP A 52 -12.76 -4.23 -1.43
CA ASP A 52 -13.09 -3.02 -2.20
C ASP A 52 -13.07 -1.77 -1.32
N MET A 53 -13.49 -1.87 -0.05
CA MET A 53 -13.35 -0.76 0.90
C MET A 53 -11.90 -0.28 1.07
N THR A 54 -10.94 -1.21 1.01
CA THR A 54 -9.50 -0.87 1.04
C THR A 54 -9.01 -0.30 -0.29
N VAL A 55 -9.58 -0.72 -1.42
CA VAL A 55 -9.27 -0.18 -2.75
C VAL A 55 -9.75 1.26 -2.87
N LEU A 56 -10.99 1.55 -2.43
CA LEU A 56 -11.57 2.89 -2.42
C LEU A 56 -10.74 3.87 -1.59
N ASN A 57 -10.23 3.43 -0.44
CA ASN A 57 -9.33 4.23 0.41
C ASN A 57 -7.86 4.18 -0.04
N ARG A 58 -7.58 3.54 -1.18
CA ARG A 58 -6.24 3.37 -1.74
C ARG A 58 -5.22 2.75 -0.79
N ILE A 59 -5.67 1.91 0.16
CA ILE A 59 -4.84 1.21 1.16
C ILE A 59 -4.78 -0.31 0.94
N SER A 60 -5.36 -0.80 -0.16
CA SER A 60 -5.27 -2.21 -0.55
C SER A 60 -3.82 -2.68 -0.71
N ARG A 61 -3.58 -4.00 -0.64
CA ARG A 61 -2.25 -4.60 -0.88
C ARG A 61 -1.56 -4.13 -2.18
N PHE A 62 -2.31 -3.90 -3.26
CA PHE A 62 -1.75 -3.45 -4.55
C PHE A 62 -1.23 -2.00 -4.47
N HIS A 63 -1.98 -1.11 -3.83
CA HIS A 63 -1.54 0.26 -3.56
C HIS A 63 -0.29 0.29 -2.67
N LEU A 64 -0.22 -0.56 -1.64
CA LEU A 64 0.94 -0.63 -0.76
C LEU A 64 2.19 -1.17 -1.47
N VAL A 65 2.04 -2.15 -2.37
CA VAL A 65 3.15 -2.61 -3.23
C VAL A 65 3.65 -1.49 -4.13
N MET A 66 2.75 -0.76 -4.79
CA MET A 66 3.13 0.38 -5.63
C MET A 66 3.84 1.48 -4.84
N ASP A 67 3.42 1.78 -3.61
CA ASP A 67 4.13 2.71 -2.73
C ASP A 67 5.53 2.23 -2.38
N ALA A 68 5.70 0.94 -2.06
CA ALA A 68 7.00 0.38 -1.74
C ALA A 68 7.95 0.47 -2.94
N ILE A 69 7.45 0.24 -4.16
CA ILE A 69 8.22 0.40 -5.40
C ILE A 69 8.60 1.87 -5.62
N ASN A 70 7.62 2.78 -5.57
CA ASN A 70 7.82 4.19 -5.89
C ASN A 70 8.76 4.90 -4.90
N ASN A 71 8.79 4.46 -3.64
CA ASN A 71 9.63 5.04 -2.59
C ASN A 71 10.93 4.24 -2.35
N SER A 72 11.23 3.24 -3.18
CA SER A 72 12.50 2.53 -3.10
C SER A 72 13.63 3.38 -3.70
N HIS A 73 14.69 3.63 -2.93
CA HIS A 73 15.91 4.28 -3.41
C HIS A 73 16.73 3.43 -4.40
N THR A 74 16.34 2.17 -4.58
CA THR A 74 17.00 1.23 -5.49
C THR A 74 16.03 0.76 -6.55
N SER A 75 16.48 0.74 -7.81
CA SER A 75 15.73 0.11 -8.89
C SER A 75 15.74 -1.40 -8.68
N LEU A 76 14.55 -1.97 -8.47
CA LEU A 76 14.38 -3.41 -8.33
C LEU A 76 14.12 -4.01 -9.73
N PRO A 77 14.84 -5.06 -10.14
CA PRO A 77 14.50 -5.81 -11.34
C PRO A 77 13.03 -6.24 -11.32
N GLY A 78 12.30 -6.03 -12.41
CA GLY A 78 10.87 -6.36 -12.50
C GLY A 78 9.91 -5.37 -11.82
N ALA A 79 10.40 -4.28 -11.21
CA ALA A 79 9.53 -3.30 -10.55
C ALA A 79 8.43 -2.72 -11.47
N GLY A 80 8.78 -2.41 -12.72
CA GLY A 80 7.83 -1.88 -13.69
C GLY A 80 6.74 -2.90 -14.06
N GLU A 81 7.13 -4.16 -14.26
CA GLU A 81 6.18 -5.26 -14.53
C GLU A 81 5.25 -5.49 -13.34
N LEU A 82 5.79 -5.50 -12.12
CA LEU A 82 5.01 -5.65 -10.89
C LEU A 82 4.03 -4.48 -10.69
N GLN A 83 4.44 -3.25 -11.01
CA GLN A 83 3.56 -2.08 -10.97
C GLN A 83 2.42 -2.18 -11.98
N THR A 84 2.72 -2.57 -13.23
CA THR A 84 1.70 -2.83 -14.26
C THR A 84 0.73 -3.90 -13.80
N TRP A 85 1.24 -5.02 -13.27
CA TRP A 85 0.42 -6.10 -12.74
C TRP A 85 -0.51 -5.63 -11.61
N CYS A 86 -0.03 -4.79 -10.69
CA CYS A 86 -0.88 -4.22 -9.63
C CYS A 86 -2.03 -3.37 -10.20
N LEU A 87 -1.77 -2.56 -11.22
CA LEU A 87 -2.80 -1.76 -11.90
C LEU A 87 -3.83 -2.65 -12.60
N GLU A 88 -3.39 -3.72 -13.25
CA GLU A 88 -4.27 -4.71 -13.86
C GLU A 88 -5.14 -5.43 -12.83
N GLN A 89 -4.58 -5.81 -11.67
CA GLN A 89 -5.37 -6.41 -10.58
C GLN A 89 -6.42 -5.45 -10.04
N LEU A 90 -6.10 -4.16 -9.89
CA LEU A 90 -7.08 -3.14 -9.48
C LEU A 90 -8.20 -2.97 -10.50
N ALA A 91 -7.88 -2.98 -11.80
CA ALA A 91 -8.88 -2.92 -12.87
C ALA A 91 -9.77 -4.16 -12.86
N ARG A 92 -9.18 -5.36 -12.76
CA ARG A 92 -9.90 -6.63 -12.68
C ARG A 92 -10.81 -6.70 -11.45
N HIS A 93 -10.31 -6.29 -10.29
CA HIS A 93 -11.08 -6.19 -9.05
C HIS A 93 -12.30 -5.28 -9.23
N THR A 94 -12.10 -4.09 -9.80
CA THR A 94 -13.18 -3.11 -10.02
C THR A 94 -14.30 -3.70 -10.88
N SER A 95 -13.96 -4.41 -11.95
CA SER A 95 -14.95 -5.09 -12.80
C SER A 95 -15.65 -6.23 -12.04
N HIS A 96 -14.88 -7.06 -11.33
CA HIS A 96 -15.41 -8.23 -10.64
C HIS A 96 -16.41 -7.88 -9.54
N VAL A 97 -16.09 -6.91 -8.66
CA VAL A 97 -16.98 -6.47 -7.58
C VAL A 97 -18.29 -5.93 -8.12
N ARG A 98 -18.26 -5.18 -9.22
CA ARG A 98 -19.48 -4.63 -9.85
C ARG A 98 -20.39 -5.69 -10.45
N GLU A 99 -19.81 -6.76 -10.97
CA GLU A 99 -20.57 -7.83 -11.63
C GLU A 99 -21.05 -8.90 -10.65
N HIS A 100 -20.22 -9.24 -9.65
CA HIS A 100 -20.44 -10.41 -8.78
C HIS A 100 -20.77 -10.04 -7.34
N MET A 101 -20.59 -8.78 -6.93
CA MET A 101 -20.78 -8.32 -5.55
C MET A 101 -19.95 -9.09 -4.51
N GLU A 102 -18.83 -9.67 -4.96
CA GLU A 102 -17.91 -10.45 -4.15
C GLU A 102 -16.46 -10.03 -4.46
N ASP A 103 -15.57 -10.17 -3.47
CA ASP A 103 -14.13 -9.98 -3.70
C ASP A 103 -13.57 -11.13 -4.55
N LEU A 104 -12.52 -10.84 -5.33
CA LEU A 104 -11.83 -11.84 -6.15
C LEU A 104 -11.42 -13.08 -5.33
N PRO A 105 -11.50 -14.30 -5.90
CA PRO A 105 -11.13 -15.52 -5.19
C PRO A 105 -9.72 -15.48 -4.59
N GLU A 106 -8.73 -14.99 -5.32
CA GLU A 106 -7.35 -14.85 -4.84
C GLU A 106 -7.19 -13.83 -3.70
N ILE A 107 -8.15 -12.93 -3.51
CA ILE A 107 -8.18 -12.00 -2.38
C ILE A 107 -8.73 -12.71 -1.14
N ARG A 108 -9.83 -13.45 -1.30
CA ARG A 108 -10.54 -14.15 -0.23
C ARG A 108 -9.77 -15.35 0.30
N GLU A 109 -9.17 -16.10 -0.60
CA GLU A 109 -8.47 -17.36 -0.28
C GLU A 109 -6.98 -17.12 0.06
N TRP A 110 -6.54 -15.86 0.09
CA TRP A 110 -5.16 -15.53 0.42
C TRP A 110 -4.79 -15.93 1.85
N ARG A 111 -3.64 -16.61 1.99
CA ARG A 111 -3.10 -17.03 3.28
C ARG A 111 -1.64 -16.63 3.40
N VAL A 112 -1.28 -16.06 4.55
CA VAL A 112 0.11 -15.74 4.88
C VAL A 112 0.91 -17.04 4.99
N GLY A 113 2.04 -17.11 4.29
CA GLY A 113 2.97 -18.24 4.38
C GLY A 113 2.51 -19.51 3.66
N ALA A 114 1.44 -19.47 2.86
CA ALA A 114 1.15 -20.54 1.92
C ALA A 114 2.33 -20.67 0.95
N ARG A 115 2.93 -21.86 0.91
CA ARG A 115 3.91 -22.25 -0.10
C ARG A 115 3.15 -23.03 -1.16
N GLU A 116 3.39 -22.71 -2.44
CA GLU A 116 2.98 -23.56 -3.56
C GLU A 116 3.69 -24.93 -3.49
#